data_AF-A0A9F2WFA6-F1
#
_entry.id   AF-A0A9F2WFA6-F1
#
_cell.length_a   1.000
_cell.length_b   1.000
_cell.length_c   1.000
_cell.angle_alpha   90.00
_cell.angle_beta   90.00
_cell.angle_gamma   90.00
#
_symmetry.space_group_name_H-M   'P 1'
#
loop_
_entity.id
_entity.type
_entity.pdbx_description
1 polymer ?
#
loop_
_entity_poly.entity_id
_entity_poly.type
_entity_poly.pdbx_seq_one_letter_code
_entity_poly.pdbx_strand_id
1 'polypeptide(L)'
;MLQEWLSAVEKDYRSIAWRSVEEPSSYPNELGPKHWTEPRFEQMMRLKQEALTFARSQEAGYILFADTDSILTNNQTLKFLIAQNKSVVAPMMDSQTYYSNFWCGITPQGYYRRTADYFPTKNRQRLGCFAVPMVHATFLIDLRKDDTTDLAFYPPHPTYSWPFDDINVFAYSCQVAGAQMYLCNQERFGYINVPLTSRQTLEEERVQFVHLILEAIVDGPPMVRSRHIYVPPKRPTKIGFDEVFLINLARRPDRRQRMLDALFELEIDPLVVDAVDGSALNSSSIKKMGINLLPGYYDPFSGRTLTKGEVGCFLSHHHVWKEIVERKLEKSLVLEDDVRFEAYFKKHLLRLMEELEQAQTDWELIYLGRKQVNSDDEEAVAEIHNLVVPKYSYWTLAYVLSWRGAQKLVEAQPLSKILPVDEFLPIMYDKHPK
;
A
#
# COMPACT_ATOMS: atom_id res chain seq x y z
N MET A 1 21.42 -12.00 -9.51
CA MET A 1 20.85 -10.81 -8.87
C MET A 1 21.77 -10.18 -7.82
N LEU A 2 21.93 -10.74 -6.61
CA LEU A 2 22.74 -10.07 -5.57
C LEU A 2 24.23 -9.97 -5.95
N GLN A 3 24.82 -11.02 -6.54
CA GLN A 3 26.19 -10.98 -7.05
C GLN A 3 26.40 -9.92 -8.15
N GLU A 4 25.42 -9.74 -9.05
CA GLU A 4 25.46 -8.72 -10.10
C GLU A 4 25.44 -7.32 -9.48
N TRP A 5 24.57 -7.12 -8.49
CA TRP A 5 24.52 -5.87 -7.73
C TRP A 5 25.84 -5.60 -7.01
N LEU A 6 26.37 -6.59 -6.27
CA LEU A 6 27.63 -6.48 -5.53
C LEU A 6 28.78 -6.10 -6.46
N SER A 7 28.91 -6.78 -7.60
CA SER A 7 29.96 -6.50 -8.59
C SER A 7 29.88 -5.06 -9.13
N ALA A 8 28.67 -4.50 -9.22
CA ALA A 8 28.47 -3.16 -9.76
C ALA A 8 28.74 -2.03 -8.74
N VAL A 9 28.55 -2.30 -7.44
CA VAL A 9 28.67 -1.31 -6.36
C VAL A 9 29.95 -1.48 -5.53
N GLU A 10 30.73 -2.54 -5.74
CA GLU A 10 31.90 -2.87 -4.91
C GLU A 10 32.85 -1.68 -4.67
N LYS A 11 33.11 -0.91 -5.73
CA LYS A 11 33.97 0.28 -5.70
C LYS A 11 33.47 1.42 -4.80
N ASP A 12 32.19 1.42 -4.45
CA ASP A 12 31.57 2.45 -3.60
C ASP A 12 31.77 2.14 -2.11
N TYR A 13 32.29 0.95 -1.78
CA TYR A 13 32.54 0.50 -0.41
C TYR A 13 34.03 0.31 -0.14
N ARG A 14 34.44 0.53 1.12
CA ARG A 14 35.81 0.23 1.55
C ARG A 14 36.15 -1.26 1.44
N SER A 15 35.18 -2.10 1.77
CA SER A 15 35.22 -3.56 1.72
C SER A 15 33.80 -4.11 1.78
N ILE A 16 33.56 -5.25 1.14
CA ILE A 16 32.30 -5.99 1.21
C ILE A 16 32.60 -7.39 1.76
N ALA A 17 31.95 -7.75 2.86
CA ALA A 17 31.93 -9.12 3.35
C ALA A 17 30.59 -9.75 2.95
N TRP A 18 30.63 -10.69 2.00
CA TRP A 18 29.46 -11.44 1.58
C TRP A 18 29.67 -12.93 1.84
N ARG A 19 28.66 -13.57 2.43
CA ARG A 19 28.63 -15.02 2.65
C ARG A 19 27.35 -15.54 2.02
N SER A 20 27.48 -16.33 0.95
CA SER A 20 26.36 -17.11 0.43
C SER A 20 26.21 -18.34 1.31
N VAL A 21 25.21 -18.34 2.17
CA VAL A 21 24.81 -19.55 2.89
C VAL A 21 23.47 -19.96 2.29
N GLU A 22 23.52 -20.91 1.37
CA GLU A 22 22.33 -21.44 0.67
C GLU A 22 21.60 -22.52 1.50
N GLU A 23 22.20 -22.96 2.61
CA GLU A 23 21.66 -24.01 3.48
C GLU A 23 21.57 -23.56 4.96
N PRO A 24 20.50 -23.93 5.69
CA PRO A 24 19.40 -24.75 5.22
C PRO A 24 18.38 -23.94 4.40
N SER A 25 17.91 -24.53 3.29
CA SER A 25 16.81 -23.95 2.50
C SER A 25 15.43 -24.11 3.16
N SER A 26 15.32 -25.00 4.17
CA SER A 26 14.13 -25.25 4.98
C SER A 26 14.49 -25.74 6.38
N TYR A 27 13.62 -25.49 7.37
CA TYR A 27 13.79 -25.95 8.74
C TYR A 27 12.85 -27.11 9.08
N PRO A 28 13.23 -27.99 10.03
CA PRO A 28 12.36 -29.08 10.47
C PRO A 28 10.99 -28.55 10.95
N ASN A 29 9.92 -29.21 10.49
CA ASN A 29 8.52 -28.88 10.81
C ASN A 29 8.05 -27.49 10.33
N GLU A 30 8.75 -26.85 9.40
CA GLU A 30 8.24 -25.61 8.81
C GLU A 30 6.95 -25.87 8.00
N LEU A 31 6.00 -24.94 8.07
CA LEU A 31 4.69 -25.07 7.39
C LEU A 31 4.71 -24.41 6.01
N GLY A 32 5.77 -23.66 5.73
CA GLY A 32 5.91 -22.80 4.56
C GLY A 32 7.09 -21.84 4.72
N PRO A 33 7.45 -21.12 3.66
CA PRO A 33 8.65 -20.28 3.59
C PRO A 33 8.63 -19.11 4.58
N LYS A 34 7.47 -18.76 5.13
CA LYS A 34 7.28 -17.69 6.11
C LYS A 34 7.09 -18.20 7.55
N HIS A 35 7.22 -19.51 7.79
CA HIS A 35 7.20 -20.05 9.15
C HIS A 35 8.53 -19.75 9.86
N TRP A 36 8.48 -18.97 10.94
CA TRP A 36 9.62 -18.70 11.81
C TRP A 36 9.68 -19.71 12.96
N THR A 37 10.36 -20.82 12.73
CA THR A 37 10.62 -21.84 13.75
C THR A 37 11.76 -21.40 14.68
N GLU A 38 11.86 -22.01 15.87
CA GLU A 38 12.96 -21.71 16.81
C GLU A 38 14.36 -21.88 16.18
N PRO A 39 14.67 -22.95 15.41
CA PRO A 39 15.96 -23.06 14.72
C PRO A 39 16.22 -21.93 13.70
N ARG A 40 15.16 -21.39 13.08
CA ARG A 40 15.27 -20.26 12.15
C ARG A 40 15.59 -18.97 12.88
N PHE A 41 14.93 -18.71 14.01
CA PHE A 41 15.27 -17.58 14.88
C PHE A 41 16.69 -17.71 15.42
N GLU A 42 17.11 -18.89 15.86
CA GLU A 42 18.48 -19.13 16.31
C GLU A 42 19.49 -18.79 15.21
N GLN A 43 19.26 -19.27 13.98
CA GLN A 43 20.16 -18.96 12.86
C GLN A 43 20.21 -17.45 12.58
N MET A 44 19.06 -16.77 12.58
CA MET A 44 19.02 -15.31 12.39
C MET A 44 19.80 -14.57 13.49
N MET A 45 19.63 -14.97 14.75
CA MET A 45 20.35 -14.39 15.88
C MET A 45 21.86 -14.63 15.81
N ARG A 46 22.28 -15.83 15.39
CA ARG A 46 23.71 -16.14 15.15
C ARG A 46 24.29 -15.24 14.05
N LEU A 47 23.60 -15.06 12.94
CA LEU A 47 24.03 -14.17 11.86
C LEU A 47 24.12 -12.70 12.32
N LYS A 48 23.13 -12.21 13.07
CA LYS A 48 23.16 -10.85 13.65
C LYS A 48 24.31 -10.69 14.66
N GLN A 49 24.57 -11.71 15.48
CA GLN A 49 25.69 -11.74 16.41
C GLN A 49 27.04 -11.73 15.68
N GLU A 50 27.20 -12.54 14.65
CA GLU A 50 28.42 -12.57 13.84
C GLU A 50 28.69 -11.21 13.19
N ALA A 51 27.66 -10.54 12.67
CA ALA A 51 27.78 -9.20 12.11
C ALA A 51 28.21 -8.16 13.17
N LEU A 52 27.64 -8.23 14.38
CA LEU A 52 28.02 -7.36 15.50
C LEU A 52 29.48 -7.58 15.91
N THR A 53 29.89 -8.83 16.08
CA THR A 53 31.27 -9.21 16.42
C THR A 53 32.25 -8.77 15.33
N PHE A 54 31.87 -8.93 14.05
CA PHE A 54 32.66 -8.48 12.92
C PHE A 54 32.83 -6.95 12.92
N ALA A 55 31.76 -6.17 13.12
CA ALA A 55 31.87 -4.72 13.18
C ALA A 55 32.78 -4.25 14.31
N ARG A 56 32.70 -4.87 15.49
CA ARG A 56 33.62 -4.59 16.61
C ARG A 56 35.07 -4.94 16.27
N SER A 57 35.33 -6.06 15.60
CA SER A 57 36.70 -6.45 15.20
C SER A 57 37.29 -5.55 14.12
N GLN A 58 36.45 -4.84 13.36
CA GLN A 58 36.86 -3.81 12.41
C GLN A 58 36.97 -2.41 13.04
N GLU A 59 36.83 -2.30 14.37
CA GLU A 59 36.83 -1.02 15.10
C GLU A 59 35.80 0.00 14.56
N ALA A 60 34.66 -0.51 14.06
CA ALA A 60 33.61 0.34 13.53
C ALA A 60 32.96 1.17 14.64
N GLY A 61 32.75 2.47 14.40
CA GLY A 61 32.06 3.34 15.36
C GLY A 61 30.55 3.08 15.45
N TYR A 62 29.95 2.54 14.39
CA TYR A 62 28.52 2.27 14.29
C TYR A 62 28.28 1.00 13.47
N ILE A 63 27.16 0.33 13.75
CA ILE A 63 26.60 -0.73 12.90
C ILE A 63 25.11 -0.47 12.64
N LEU A 64 24.71 -0.49 11.38
CA LEU A 64 23.31 -0.42 10.96
C LEU A 64 22.83 -1.83 10.60
N PHE A 65 21.84 -2.33 11.33
CA PHE A 65 21.07 -3.50 10.91
C PHE A 65 19.91 -3.05 10.04
N ALA A 66 19.66 -3.76 8.94
CA ALA A 66 18.54 -3.52 8.03
C ALA A 66 18.10 -4.86 7.43
N ASP A 67 16.90 -5.32 7.81
CA ASP A 67 16.28 -6.52 7.27
C ASP A 67 15.85 -6.28 5.80
N THR A 68 15.80 -7.35 5.00
CA THR A 68 15.60 -7.24 3.53
C THR A 68 14.22 -6.72 3.11
N ASP A 69 13.25 -6.75 4.01
CA ASP A 69 11.91 -6.22 3.85
C ASP A 69 11.75 -4.78 4.42
N SER A 70 12.84 -4.18 4.89
CA SER A 70 12.94 -2.76 5.25
C SER A 70 13.48 -1.94 4.07
N ILE A 71 12.59 -1.20 3.41
CA ILE A 71 12.91 -0.42 2.21
C ILE A 71 13.18 1.03 2.59
N LEU A 72 14.45 1.37 2.77
CA LEU A 72 14.90 2.74 3.01
C LEU A 72 14.84 3.56 1.72
N THR A 73 13.98 4.56 1.69
CA THR A 73 13.83 5.50 0.56
C THR A 73 14.50 6.84 0.81
N ASN A 74 14.79 7.17 2.07
CA ASN A 74 15.45 8.40 2.44
C ASN A 74 16.98 8.21 2.51
N ASN A 75 17.69 8.85 1.57
CA ASN A 75 19.15 8.76 1.45
C ASN A 75 19.92 9.48 2.58
N GLN A 76 19.24 10.19 3.48
CA GLN A 76 19.85 10.80 4.67
C GLN A 76 19.68 9.94 5.93
N THR A 77 19.00 8.80 5.88
CA THR A 77 18.65 7.99 7.06
C THR A 77 19.85 7.71 7.96
N LEU A 78 20.96 7.18 7.42
CA LEU A 78 22.13 6.86 8.22
C LEU A 78 22.75 8.08 8.90
N LYS A 79 22.91 9.20 8.17
CA LYS A 79 23.44 10.45 8.73
C LYS A 79 22.52 11.01 9.82
N PHE A 80 21.21 10.95 9.58
CA PHE A 80 20.20 11.37 10.54
C PHE A 80 20.31 10.57 11.84
N LEU A 81 20.40 9.24 11.76
CA LEU A 81 20.48 8.36 12.93
C LEU A 81 21.78 8.59 13.72
N ILE A 82 22.92 8.71 13.03
CA ILE A 82 24.23 9.05 13.64
C ILE A 82 24.15 10.36 14.42
N ALA A 83 23.49 11.38 13.85
CA ALA A 83 23.36 12.70 14.46
C ALA A 83 22.55 12.71 15.77
N GLN A 84 21.74 11.67 16.04
CA GLN A 84 20.96 11.59 17.28
C GLN A 84 21.81 11.25 18.50
N ASN A 85 23.04 10.73 18.31
CA ASN A 85 23.97 10.37 19.38
C ASN A 85 23.33 9.48 20.47
N LYS A 86 22.58 8.46 20.05
CA LYS A 86 21.89 7.49 20.90
C LYS A 86 22.55 6.12 20.81
N SER A 87 22.43 5.31 21.87
CA SER A 87 23.02 3.97 21.96
C SER A 87 22.42 3.00 20.94
N VAL A 88 21.09 2.93 20.89
CA VAL A 88 20.35 2.19 19.85
C VAL A 88 19.24 3.08 19.31
N VAL A 89 19.20 3.32 18.00
CA VAL A 89 18.22 4.22 17.38
C VAL A 89 17.68 3.68 16.06
N ALA A 90 16.36 3.66 15.92
CA ALA A 90 15.67 3.22 14.73
C ALA A 90 14.96 4.37 14.01
N PRO A 91 14.97 4.40 12.67
CA PRO A 91 14.03 5.18 11.91
C PRO A 91 12.65 4.52 11.97
N MET A 92 11.58 5.30 12.15
CA MET A 92 10.23 4.78 12.03
C MET A 92 9.91 4.46 10.57
N MET A 93 9.64 3.19 10.31
CA MET A 93 9.27 2.67 8.99
C MET A 93 7.74 2.72 8.82
N ASP A 94 7.30 3.25 7.67
CA ASP A 94 5.87 3.28 7.33
C ASP A 94 5.41 1.90 6.82
N SER A 95 4.17 1.53 7.09
CA SER A 95 3.59 0.23 6.68
C SER A 95 2.13 0.44 6.27
N GLN A 96 1.54 -0.54 5.58
CA GLN A 96 0.17 -0.46 5.05
C GLN A 96 -0.91 -0.51 6.15
N THR A 97 -0.52 -0.85 7.38
CA THR A 97 -1.45 -1.01 8.51
C THR A 97 -0.91 -0.31 9.76
N TYR A 98 -1.48 -0.65 10.92
CA TYR A 98 -0.92 -0.24 12.20
C TYR A 98 0.29 -1.06 12.63
N TYR A 99 0.80 -2.00 11.83
CA TYR A 99 2.08 -2.66 12.08
C TYR A 99 3.25 -1.66 12.06
N SER A 100 4.30 -1.88 12.83
CA SER A 100 5.48 -1.01 12.82
C SER A 100 6.73 -1.72 13.33
N ASN A 101 7.87 -1.08 13.11
CA ASN A 101 9.18 -1.55 13.54
C ASN A 101 9.54 -1.18 14.99
N PHE A 102 8.55 -0.90 15.85
CA PHE A 102 8.75 -0.51 17.25
C PHE A 102 7.55 -0.83 18.13
N TRP A 103 7.78 -0.97 19.44
CA TRP A 103 6.72 -1.06 20.44
C TRP A 103 6.84 0.09 21.45
N CYS A 104 5.70 0.70 21.83
CA CYS A 104 5.67 1.69 22.93
C CYS A 104 5.54 1.05 24.33
N GLY A 105 5.37 -0.27 24.40
CA GLY A 105 5.17 -0.98 25.65
C GLY A 105 5.44 -2.46 25.49
N ILE A 106 5.96 -3.06 26.57
CA ILE A 106 6.21 -4.48 26.69
C ILE A 106 5.65 -4.98 28.04
N THR A 107 5.12 -6.18 28.08
CA THR A 107 4.70 -6.84 29.33
C THR A 107 5.92 -7.43 30.05
N PRO A 108 5.82 -7.76 31.35
CA PRO A 108 6.92 -8.44 32.06
C PRO A 108 7.34 -9.79 31.42
N GLN A 109 6.44 -10.41 30.66
CA GLN A 109 6.66 -11.66 29.93
C GLN A 109 7.22 -11.44 28.51
N GLY A 110 7.51 -10.22 28.09
CA GLY A 110 8.09 -9.94 26.77
C GLY A 110 7.09 -9.84 25.62
N TYR A 111 5.81 -9.58 25.91
CA TYR A 111 4.79 -9.42 24.86
C TYR A 111 4.49 -7.95 24.57
N TYR A 112 4.06 -7.67 23.34
CA TYR A 112 3.58 -6.36 22.92
C TYR A 112 2.51 -5.82 23.87
N ARG A 113 2.66 -4.57 24.31
CA ARG A 113 1.64 -3.84 25.05
C ARG A 113 1.38 -2.49 24.38
N ARG A 114 0.18 -2.30 23.84
CA ARG A 114 -0.24 -1.01 23.29
C ARG A 114 -0.34 0.04 24.40
N THR A 115 0.19 1.24 24.15
CA THR A 115 0.07 2.39 25.06
C THR A 115 -0.61 3.56 24.35
N ALA A 116 -0.99 4.59 25.12
CA ALA A 116 -1.58 5.81 24.58
C ALA A 116 -0.65 6.57 23.62
N ASP A 117 0.66 6.33 23.69
CA ASP A 117 1.65 7.00 22.83
C ASP A 117 1.81 6.34 21.46
N TYR A 118 1.27 5.14 21.24
CA TYR A 118 1.49 4.39 20.00
C TYR A 118 0.93 5.12 18.78
N PHE A 119 -0.37 5.45 18.76
CA PHE A 119 -0.98 6.10 17.61
C PHE A 119 -0.46 7.53 17.37
N PRO A 120 -0.27 8.38 18.41
CA PRO A 120 0.35 9.68 18.22
C PRO A 120 1.76 9.60 17.60
N THR A 121 2.54 8.58 17.95
CA THR A 121 3.88 8.35 17.39
C THR A 121 3.79 7.80 15.96
N LYS A 122 3.03 6.71 15.74
CA LYS A 122 2.89 6.04 14.43
C LYS A 122 2.29 6.96 13.37
N ASN A 123 1.29 7.75 13.74
CA ASN A 123 0.61 8.66 12.83
C ASN A 123 1.29 10.04 12.74
N ARG A 124 2.49 10.18 13.35
CA ARG A 124 3.28 11.42 13.36
C ARG A 124 2.51 12.65 13.90
N GLN A 125 1.54 12.43 14.79
CA GLN A 125 0.88 13.50 15.52
C GLN A 125 1.83 14.15 16.55
N ARG A 126 2.83 13.39 17.01
CA ARG A 126 3.99 13.87 17.75
C ARG A 126 5.26 13.50 16.99
N LEU A 127 6.09 14.49 16.69
CA LEU A 127 7.38 14.31 16.00
C LEU A 127 8.52 14.33 17.02
N GLY A 128 9.46 13.38 16.91
CA GLY A 128 10.66 13.34 17.75
C GLY A 128 11.38 12.00 17.71
N CYS A 129 12.38 11.87 18.59
CA CYS A 129 13.01 10.60 18.93
C CYS A 129 12.56 10.17 20.33
N PHE A 130 11.79 9.09 20.40
CA PHE A 130 11.14 8.62 21.62
C PHE A 130 11.88 7.42 22.19
N ALA A 131 12.09 7.42 23.51
CA ALA A 131 12.54 6.22 24.20
C ALA A 131 11.44 5.15 24.10
N VAL A 132 11.80 3.98 23.60
CA VAL A 132 10.88 2.85 23.40
C VAL A 132 11.52 1.57 23.95
N PRO A 133 10.72 0.63 24.49
CA PRO A 133 11.24 -0.64 24.99
C PRO A 133 11.70 -1.61 23.90
N MET A 134 11.37 -1.37 22.62
CA MET A 134 11.80 -2.25 21.53
C MET A 134 11.76 -1.52 20.18
N VAL A 135 12.81 -1.73 19.39
CA VAL A 135 12.87 -1.45 17.94
C VAL A 135 13.36 -2.69 17.20
N HIS A 136 12.97 -2.87 15.95
CA HIS A 136 13.40 -4.00 15.13
C HIS A 136 13.50 -3.64 13.65
N ALA A 137 13.87 -4.62 12.82
CA ALA A 137 14.04 -4.56 11.37
C ALA A 137 15.14 -3.62 10.86
N THR A 138 15.05 -2.32 11.15
CA THR A 138 16.13 -1.35 10.85
C THR A 138 16.47 -0.52 12.07
N PHE A 139 17.73 -0.57 12.51
CA PHE A 139 18.24 0.24 13.61
C PHE A 139 19.77 0.35 13.59
N LEU A 140 20.26 1.45 14.14
CA LEU A 140 21.68 1.77 14.29
C LEU A 140 22.10 1.55 15.75
N ILE A 141 23.25 0.92 15.96
CA ILE A 141 23.94 0.85 17.26
C ILE A 141 25.20 1.73 17.20
N ASP A 142 25.39 2.57 18.21
CA ASP A 142 26.65 3.32 18.43
C ASP A 142 27.60 2.48 19.27
N LEU A 143 28.55 1.81 18.61
CA LEU A 143 29.46 0.83 19.23
C LEU A 143 30.54 1.48 20.12
N ARG A 144 30.59 2.81 20.19
CA ARG A 144 31.57 3.56 20.98
C ARG A 144 31.09 3.85 22.40
N LYS A 145 29.82 3.57 22.70
CA LYS A 145 29.23 3.83 24.02
C LYS A 145 29.35 2.60 24.91
N ASP A 146 29.72 2.83 26.17
CA ASP A 146 29.96 1.76 27.16
C ASP A 146 28.74 0.86 27.36
N ASP A 147 27.53 1.43 27.37
CA ASP A 147 26.25 0.71 27.52
C ASP A 147 25.94 -0.23 26.34
N THR A 148 26.67 -0.12 25.23
CA THR A 148 26.51 -1.03 24.07
C THR A 148 27.51 -2.18 24.05
N THR A 149 28.46 -2.23 24.97
CA THR A 149 29.58 -3.20 24.98
C THR A 149 29.08 -4.63 25.10
N ASP A 150 28.12 -4.86 26.00
CA ASP A 150 27.61 -6.20 26.34
C ASP A 150 26.35 -6.58 25.56
N LEU A 151 25.96 -5.78 24.56
CA LEU A 151 24.85 -6.14 23.69
C LEU A 151 25.17 -7.39 22.88
N ALA A 152 24.20 -8.29 22.81
CA ALA A 152 24.28 -9.56 22.11
C ALA A 152 22.92 -9.96 21.52
N PHE A 153 22.98 -10.63 20.37
CA PHE A 153 21.85 -11.35 19.78
C PHE A 153 21.89 -12.84 20.13
N TYR A 154 23.09 -13.41 20.34
CA TYR A 154 23.27 -14.82 20.63
C TYR A 154 24.59 -15.09 21.39
N PRO A 155 24.64 -16.06 22.32
CA PRO A 155 23.50 -16.73 22.93
C PRO A 155 22.63 -15.75 23.74
N PRO A 156 21.34 -16.03 23.97
CA PRO A 156 20.52 -15.21 24.85
C PRO A 156 21.14 -15.09 26.24
N HIS A 157 20.84 -13.98 26.93
CA HIS A 157 21.31 -13.77 28.30
C HIS A 157 20.88 -14.95 29.21
N PRO A 158 21.71 -15.41 30.18
CA PRO A 158 21.40 -16.58 31.01
C PRO A 158 20.09 -16.52 31.79
N THR A 159 19.56 -15.32 32.03
CA THR A 159 18.28 -15.08 32.73
C THR A 159 17.10 -14.81 31.79
N TYR A 160 17.27 -14.98 30.48
CA TYR A 160 16.24 -14.74 29.48
C TYR A 160 15.05 -15.68 29.66
N SER A 161 13.83 -15.14 29.60
CA SER A 161 12.59 -15.89 29.85
C SER A 161 11.41 -15.47 28.97
N TRP A 162 11.66 -14.65 27.95
CA TRP A 162 10.65 -14.16 27.00
C TRP A 162 10.52 -15.10 25.79
N PRO A 163 9.55 -14.90 24.89
CA PRO A 163 9.44 -15.67 23.65
C PRO A 163 10.76 -15.72 22.87
N PHE A 164 11.12 -16.88 22.34
CA PHE A 164 12.40 -17.05 21.66
C PHE A 164 12.34 -16.55 20.22
N ASP A 165 12.69 -15.27 20.04
CA ASP A 165 12.87 -14.62 18.74
C ASP A 165 13.96 -13.56 18.82
N ASP A 166 14.48 -13.14 17.66
CA ASP A 166 15.62 -12.23 17.57
C ASP A 166 15.33 -10.82 18.08
N ILE A 167 14.05 -10.42 18.05
CA ILE A 167 13.60 -9.08 18.46
C ILE A 167 13.54 -9.00 19.99
N ASN A 168 12.89 -9.96 20.64
CA ASN A 168 12.74 -10.01 22.08
C ASN A 168 14.07 -10.32 22.77
N VAL A 169 14.89 -11.21 22.22
CA VAL A 169 16.23 -11.50 22.77
C VAL A 169 17.11 -10.26 22.76
N PHE A 170 17.14 -9.50 21.66
CA PHE A 170 17.93 -8.28 21.58
C PHE A 170 17.38 -7.17 22.48
N ALA A 171 16.06 -6.99 22.54
CA ALA A 171 15.44 -6.01 23.44
C ALA A 171 15.77 -6.31 24.92
N TYR A 172 15.75 -7.58 25.31
CA TYR A 172 16.15 -8.00 26.65
C TYR A 172 17.64 -7.75 26.92
N SER A 173 18.51 -8.03 25.94
CA SER A 173 19.95 -7.72 26.04
C SER A 173 20.17 -6.23 26.28
N CYS A 174 19.48 -5.36 25.54
CA CYS A 174 19.50 -3.90 25.75
C CYS A 174 19.03 -3.53 27.16
N GLN A 175 17.92 -4.13 27.63
CA GLN A 175 17.37 -3.86 28.95
C GLN A 175 18.36 -4.22 30.08
N VAL A 176 19.01 -5.39 30.00
CA VAL A 176 19.98 -5.83 31.02
C VAL A 176 21.25 -4.97 31.00
N ALA A 177 21.72 -4.57 29.81
CA ALA A 177 22.87 -3.69 29.66
C ALA A 177 22.60 -2.23 30.05
N GLY A 178 21.32 -1.85 30.26
CA GLY A 178 20.92 -0.47 30.49
C GLY A 178 20.97 0.41 29.23
N ALA A 179 21.05 -0.18 28.04
CA ALA A 179 21.05 0.52 26.76
C ALA A 179 19.62 0.90 26.36
N GLN A 180 19.33 2.20 26.33
CA GLN A 180 18.02 2.70 25.90
C GLN A 180 17.88 2.68 24.37
N MET A 181 16.81 2.04 23.88
CA MET A 181 16.41 2.10 22.48
C MET A 181 15.55 3.35 22.20
N TYR A 182 15.74 3.93 21.01
CA TYR A 182 15.01 5.11 20.55
C TYR A 182 14.40 4.89 19.17
N LEU A 183 13.21 5.45 18.94
CA LEU A 183 12.57 5.52 17.64
C LEU A 183 12.43 6.97 17.20
N CYS A 184 12.92 7.31 16.02
CA CYS A 184 12.76 8.64 15.44
C CYS A 184 11.72 8.63 14.32
N ASN A 185 10.76 9.57 14.37
CA ASN A 185 9.71 9.71 13.36
C ASN A 185 9.65 11.12 12.76
N GLN A 186 10.75 11.86 12.78
CA GLN A 186 10.80 13.24 12.26
C GLN A 186 10.74 13.30 10.73
N GLU A 187 11.20 12.26 10.04
CA GLU A 187 11.21 12.15 8.58
C GLU A 187 10.51 10.88 8.12
N ARG A 188 10.08 10.83 6.86
CA ARG A 188 9.76 9.56 6.20
C ARG A 188 11.06 8.90 5.78
N PHE A 189 11.44 7.83 6.49
CA PHE A 189 12.71 7.14 6.27
C PHE A 189 12.61 6.01 5.24
N GLY A 190 11.45 5.36 5.19
CA GLY A 190 11.25 4.18 4.36
C GLY A 190 10.01 3.43 4.79
N TYR A 191 9.89 2.22 4.26
CA TYR A 191 8.72 1.37 4.38
C TYR A 191 9.09 -0.02 4.87
N ILE A 192 8.18 -0.67 5.59
CA ILE A 192 8.30 -2.07 6.00
C ILE A 192 6.99 -2.80 5.70
N ASN A 193 7.10 -4.01 5.18
CA ASN A 193 5.94 -4.82 4.88
C ASN A 193 5.35 -5.45 6.16
N VAL A 194 4.06 -5.78 6.14
CA VAL A 194 3.46 -6.56 7.22
C VAL A 194 3.93 -8.03 7.10
N PRO A 195 4.46 -8.64 8.18
CA PRO A 195 4.87 -10.03 8.16
C PRO A 195 3.71 -10.95 7.79
N LEU A 196 4.00 -11.92 6.94
CA LEU A 196 3.05 -12.96 6.56
C LEU A 196 2.94 -14.03 7.65
N THR A 197 1.83 -14.75 7.65
CA THR A 197 1.59 -15.92 8.50
C THR A 197 2.36 -17.15 8.00
N SER A 198 2.54 -18.14 8.88
CA SER A 198 3.39 -19.31 8.63
C SER A 198 3.01 -20.18 7.43
N ARG A 199 1.75 -20.12 6.98
CA ARG A 199 1.24 -20.91 5.84
C ARG A 199 1.26 -20.15 4.51
N GLN A 200 1.58 -18.86 4.54
CA GLN A 200 1.59 -18.05 3.34
C GLN A 200 2.85 -18.27 2.51
N THR A 201 2.69 -18.04 1.22
CA THR A 201 3.63 -18.34 0.15
C THR A 201 4.44 -17.11 -0.24
N LEU A 202 5.53 -17.32 -1.00
CA LEU A 202 6.32 -16.23 -1.58
C LEU A 202 5.53 -15.41 -2.62
N GLU A 203 4.50 -16.01 -3.24
CA GLU A 203 3.64 -15.29 -4.17
C GLU A 203 2.73 -14.29 -3.43
N GLU A 204 2.23 -14.65 -2.26
CA GLU A 204 1.52 -13.72 -1.38
C GLU A 204 2.43 -12.61 -0.86
N GLU A 205 3.71 -12.93 -0.61
CA GLU A 205 4.72 -11.91 -0.25
C GLU A 205 4.94 -10.93 -1.39
N ARG A 206 5.05 -11.43 -2.63
CA ARG A 206 5.15 -10.60 -3.83
C ARG A 206 3.95 -9.66 -3.95
N VAL A 207 2.72 -10.14 -3.72
CA VAL A 207 1.51 -9.31 -3.78
C VAL A 207 1.52 -8.24 -2.69
N GLN A 208 1.89 -8.58 -1.45
CA GLN A 208 2.01 -7.60 -0.36
C GLN A 208 3.10 -6.56 -0.65
N PHE A 209 4.21 -6.96 -1.26
CA PHE A 209 5.28 -6.04 -1.64
C PHE A 209 4.82 -5.08 -2.74
N VAL A 210 4.07 -5.56 -3.74
CA VAL A 210 3.41 -4.68 -4.73
C VAL A 210 2.48 -3.70 -4.02
N HIS A 211 1.66 -4.15 -3.07
CA HIS A 211 0.79 -3.26 -2.31
C HIS A 211 1.57 -2.19 -1.52
N LEU A 212 2.72 -2.54 -0.92
CA LEU A 212 3.61 -1.57 -0.28
C LEU A 212 4.13 -0.50 -1.26
N ILE A 213 4.49 -0.90 -2.49
CA ILE A 213 4.89 0.02 -3.54
C ILE A 213 3.74 0.97 -3.91
N LEU A 214 2.51 0.43 -4.04
CA LEU A 214 1.33 1.24 -4.35
C LEU A 214 1.06 2.29 -3.27
N GLU A 215 1.14 1.93 -2.00
CA GLU A 215 1.00 2.89 -0.88
C GLU A 215 2.11 3.95 -0.92
N ALA A 216 3.35 3.55 -1.20
CA ALA A 216 4.48 4.46 -1.31
C ALA A 216 4.33 5.47 -2.44
N ILE A 217 3.78 5.06 -3.59
CA ILE A 217 3.47 5.94 -4.74
C ILE A 217 2.46 7.04 -4.35
N VAL A 218 1.59 6.78 -3.37
CA VAL A 218 0.56 7.73 -2.93
C VAL A 218 1.10 8.72 -1.91
N ASP A 219 1.74 8.22 -0.85
CA ASP A 219 2.02 9.01 0.36
C ASP A 219 3.50 9.42 0.49
N GLY A 220 4.38 9.04 -0.44
CA GLY A 220 5.80 9.37 -0.40
C GLY A 220 6.54 9.26 -1.74
N PRO A 221 7.89 9.31 -1.72
CA PRO A 221 8.67 9.13 -2.93
C PRO A 221 8.55 7.69 -3.45
N PRO A 222 8.54 7.49 -4.77
CA PRO A 222 8.47 6.15 -5.36
C PRO A 222 9.68 5.31 -4.93
N MET A 223 9.46 4.02 -4.71
CA MET A 223 10.54 3.07 -4.47
C MET A 223 11.34 2.85 -5.75
N VAL A 224 12.55 3.40 -5.80
CA VAL A 224 13.41 3.29 -6.98
C VAL A 224 14.17 1.98 -6.96
N ARG A 225 14.05 1.21 -8.03
CA ARG A 225 14.80 -0.05 -8.20
C ARG A 225 16.27 0.23 -8.50
N SER A 226 17.15 -0.67 -8.08
CA SER A 226 18.57 -0.57 -8.43
C SER A 226 18.75 -0.73 -9.94
N ARG A 227 19.48 0.22 -10.55
CA ARG A 227 19.88 0.16 -11.97
C ARG A 227 20.87 -0.96 -12.30
N HIS A 228 21.42 -1.61 -11.28
CA HIS A 228 22.46 -2.64 -11.40
C HIS A 228 21.89 -4.06 -11.43
N ILE A 229 20.56 -4.20 -11.34
CA ILE A 229 19.88 -5.48 -11.31
C ILE A 229 18.96 -5.58 -12.52
N TYR A 230 19.05 -6.69 -13.25
CA TYR A 230 18.03 -7.03 -14.23
C TYR A 230 16.76 -7.49 -13.51
N VAL A 231 15.64 -6.88 -13.87
CA VAL A 231 14.31 -7.31 -13.47
C VAL A 231 13.53 -7.59 -14.76
N PRO A 232 12.84 -8.75 -14.87
CA PRO A 232 12.00 -9.01 -16.02
C PRO A 232 11.03 -7.85 -16.28
N PRO A 233 10.86 -7.41 -17.54
CA PRO A 233 9.92 -6.36 -17.86
C PRO A 233 8.50 -6.82 -17.55
N LYS A 234 7.73 -5.94 -16.91
CA LYS A 234 6.31 -6.13 -16.72
C LYS A 234 5.59 -6.07 -18.06
N ARG A 235 4.51 -6.83 -18.20
CA ARG A 235 3.70 -6.86 -19.43
C ARG A 235 2.26 -6.48 -19.07
N PRO A 236 1.96 -5.18 -18.97
CA PRO A 236 0.59 -4.71 -18.74
C PRO A 236 -0.37 -5.30 -19.77
N THR A 237 -1.55 -5.69 -19.31
CA THR A 237 -2.64 -6.15 -20.18
C THR A 237 -3.96 -5.55 -19.69
N LYS A 238 -5.02 -5.71 -20.47
CA LYS A 238 -6.37 -5.30 -20.06
C LYS A 238 -7.03 -6.25 -19.06
N ILE A 239 -6.30 -7.23 -18.53
CA ILE A 239 -6.72 -8.18 -17.48
C ILE A 239 -8.10 -8.80 -17.70
N GLY A 240 -8.42 -9.16 -18.95
CA GLY A 240 -9.69 -9.79 -19.31
C GLY A 240 -10.86 -8.82 -19.56
N PHE A 241 -10.62 -7.51 -19.60
CA PHE A 241 -11.56 -6.51 -20.12
C PHE A 241 -11.22 -6.12 -21.57
N ASP A 242 -12.21 -5.60 -22.30
CA ASP A 242 -11.99 -5.10 -23.66
C ASP A 242 -11.25 -3.76 -23.65
N GLU A 243 -11.46 -2.96 -22.61
CA GLU A 243 -10.73 -1.73 -22.32
C GLU A 243 -10.69 -1.44 -20.82
N VAL A 244 -9.60 -0.81 -20.39
CA VAL A 244 -9.46 -0.24 -19.04
C VAL A 244 -9.32 1.27 -19.20
N PHE A 245 -10.33 2.03 -18.85
CA PHE A 245 -10.32 3.49 -18.95
C PHE A 245 -9.77 4.12 -17.67
N LEU A 246 -8.84 5.06 -17.80
CA LEU A 246 -8.38 5.92 -16.71
C LEU A 246 -8.80 7.36 -16.99
N ILE A 247 -9.79 7.86 -16.26
CA ILE A 247 -10.28 9.23 -16.34
C ILE A 247 -9.36 10.13 -15.52
N ASN A 248 -8.73 11.12 -16.17
CA ASN A 248 -7.83 12.05 -15.49
C ASN A 248 -7.91 13.45 -16.12
N LEU A 249 -7.91 14.49 -15.27
CA LEU A 249 -7.79 15.86 -15.75
C LEU A 249 -6.40 16.11 -16.36
N ALA A 250 -6.34 16.55 -17.62
CA ALA A 250 -5.07 16.83 -18.31
C ALA A 250 -4.14 17.82 -17.55
N ARG A 251 -4.73 18.76 -16.79
CA ARG A 251 -3.98 19.69 -15.92
C ARG A 251 -3.43 19.07 -14.62
N ARG A 252 -3.67 17.78 -14.37
CA ARG A 252 -3.18 17.01 -13.21
C ARG A 252 -2.22 15.89 -13.65
N PRO A 253 -1.06 16.24 -14.24
CA PRO A 253 -0.06 15.26 -14.66
C PRO A 253 0.53 14.49 -13.46
N ASP A 254 0.51 15.09 -12.27
CA ASP A 254 0.92 14.46 -11.01
C ASP A 254 0.05 13.23 -10.69
N ARG A 255 -1.27 13.37 -10.77
CA ARG A 255 -2.21 12.25 -10.55
C ARG A 255 -2.16 11.22 -11.67
N ARG A 256 -2.02 11.69 -12.91
CA ARG A 256 -1.84 10.82 -14.09
C ARG A 256 -0.64 9.90 -13.90
N GLN A 257 0.53 10.48 -13.62
CA GLN A 257 1.75 9.70 -13.45
C GLN A 257 1.63 8.71 -12.29
N ARG A 258 1.08 9.16 -11.14
CA ARG A 258 0.81 8.29 -9.99
C ARG A 258 -0.03 7.06 -10.37
N MET A 259 -1.11 7.26 -11.11
CA MET A 259 -1.99 6.15 -11.53
C MET A 259 -1.34 5.26 -12.60
N LEU A 260 -0.60 5.83 -13.55
CA LEU A 260 0.13 5.05 -14.54
C LEU A 260 1.21 4.17 -13.89
N ASP A 261 1.94 4.71 -12.91
CA ASP A 261 2.94 3.94 -12.14
C ASP A 261 2.25 2.82 -11.34
N ALA A 262 1.12 3.12 -10.68
CA ALA A 262 0.35 2.12 -9.94
C ALA A 262 -0.21 1.00 -10.84
N LEU A 263 -0.78 1.35 -11.99
CA LEU A 263 -1.32 0.38 -12.95
C LEU A 263 -0.21 -0.43 -13.63
N PHE A 264 0.93 0.18 -13.92
CA PHE A 264 2.13 -0.54 -14.34
C PHE A 264 2.57 -1.54 -13.28
N GLU A 265 2.55 -1.15 -12.00
CA GLU A 265 2.91 -2.06 -10.91
C GLU A 265 1.97 -3.27 -10.79
N LEU A 266 0.68 -3.06 -11.08
CA LEU A 266 -0.37 -4.08 -11.15
C LEU A 266 -0.40 -4.85 -12.49
N GLU A 267 0.44 -4.47 -13.46
CA GLU A 267 0.41 -4.98 -14.84
C GLU A 267 -0.98 -4.86 -15.49
N ILE A 268 -1.56 -3.67 -15.39
CA ILE A 268 -2.81 -3.25 -16.02
C ILE A 268 -2.49 -2.18 -17.05
N ASP A 269 -2.96 -2.36 -18.28
CA ASP A 269 -2.77 -1.42 -19.39
C ASP A 269 -4.00 -0.51 -19.54
N PRO A 270 -3.90 0.79 -19.21
CA PRO A 270 -5.02 1.71 -19.33
C PRO A 270 -5.02 2.51 -20.63
N LEU A 271 -6.22 2.80 -21.13
CA LEU A 271 -6.49 3.91 -22.02
C LEU A 271 -6.79 5.17 -21.20
N VAL A 272 -5.88 6.13 -21.24
CA VAL A 272 -6.06 7.43 -20.57
C VAL A 272 -7.10 8.25 -21.33
N VAL A 273 -8.12 8.74 -20.60
CA VAL A 273 -9.15 9.63 -21.11
C VAL A 273 -8.97 10.99 -20.45
N ASP A 274 -8.77 12.02 -21.28
CA ASP A 274 -8.71 13.40 -20.81
C ASP A 274 -10.08 13.83 -20.28
N ALA A 275 -10.17 13.97 -18.96
CA ALA A 275 -11.39 14.40 -18.29
C ALA A 275 -11.73 15.85 -18.67
N VAL A 276 -13.03 16.14 -18.74
CA VAL A 276 -13.55 17.48 -19.00
C VAL A 276 -13.27 18.37 -17.79
N ASP A 277 -12.47 19.41 -18.01
CA ASP A 277 -12.22 20.40 -16.97
C ASP A 277 -13.42 21.32 -16.78
N GLY A 278 -14.21 21.03 -15.75
CA GLY A 278 -15.35 21.84 -15.34
C GLY A 278 -15.04 23.33 -15.22
N SER A 279 -13.84 23.69 -14.74
CA SER A 279 -13.45 25.09 -14.57
C SER A 279 -13.32 25.86 -15.89
N ALA A 280 -12.99 25.15 -16.98
CA ALA A 280 -12.92 25.71 -18.33
C ALA A 280 -14.30 25.85 -19.00
N LEU A 281 -15.35 25.26 -18.43
CA LEU A 281 -16.71 25.38 -18.94
C LEU A 281 -17.28 26.78 -18.66
N ASN A 282 -17.74 27.43 -19.73
CA ASN A 282 -18.52 28.66 -19.67
C ASN A 282 -20.01 28.36 -19.97
N SER A 283 -20.89 29.28 -19.56
CA SER A 283 -22.34 29.12 -19.67
C SER A 283 -22.83 28.92 -21.11
N SER A 284 -22.11 29.49 -22.09
CA SER A 284 -22.46 29.34 -23.51
C SER A 284 -22.15 27.92 -24.03
N SER A 285 -21.03 27.33 -23.61
CA SER A 285 -20.66 25.95 -23.95
C SER A 285 -21.64 24.95 -23.35
N ILE A 286 -22.00 25.14 -22.07
CA ILE A 286 -22.98 24.30 -21.36
C ILE A 286 -24.33 24.31 -22.08
N LYS A 287 -24.81 25.49 -22.48
CA LYS A 287 -26.08 25.64 -23.20
C LYS A 287 -26.03 25.01 -24.60
N LYS A 288 -24.91 25.16 -25.33
CA LYS A 288 -24.71 24.52 -26.65
C LYS A 288 -24.68 23.00 -26.58
N MET A 289 -24.17 22.44 -25.48
CA MET A 289 -24.14 21.01 -25.23
C MET A 289 -25.49 20.43 -24.76
N GLY A 290 -26.52 21.27 -24.63
CA GLY A 290 -27.84 20.85 -24.16
C GLY A 290 -27.86 20.43 -22.69
N ILE A 291 -26.86 20.85 -21.91
CA ILE A 291 -26.74 20.49 -20.50
C ILE A 291 -27.72 21.35 -19.70
N ASN A 292 -28.77 20.72 -19.18
CA ASN A 292 -29.72 21.37 -18.29
C ASN A 292 -29.65 20.69 -16.92
N LEU A 293 -29.48 21.51 -15.88
CA LEU A 293 -29.58 21.05 -14.50
C LEU A 293 -30.99 20.54 -14.23
N LEU A 294 -31.11 19.42 -13.51
CA LEU A 294 -32.42 18.94 -13.07
C LEU A 294 -33.13 20.05 -12.26
N PRO A 295 -34.31 20.53 -12.69
CA PRO A 295 -35.00 21.61 -11.99
C PRO A 295 -35.33 21.21 -10.54
N GLY A 296 -34.95 22.05 -9.58
CA GLY A 296 -35.20 21.81 -8.16
C GLY A 296 -34.24 20.84 -7.47
N TYR A 297 -33.22 20.32 -8.18
CA TYR A 297 -32.17 19.53 -7.53
C TYR A 297 -31.27 20.42 -6.68
N TYR A 298 -31.11 20.00 -5.42
CA TYR A 298 -30.10 20.47 -4.49
C TYR A 298 -29.44 19.24 -3.88
N ASP A 299 -28.12 19.27 -3.75
CA ASP A 299 -27.35 18.22 -3.11
C ASP A 299 -27.95 17.88 -1.72
N PRO A 300 -28.24 16.61 -1.40
CA PRO A 300 -28.99 16.25 -0.20
C PRO A 300 -28.26 16.58 1.12
N PHE A 301 -26.93 16.73 1.09
CA PHE A 301 -26.08 16.89 2.28
C PHE A 301 -25.59 18.33 2.47
N SER A 302 -25.38 19.06 1.37
CA SER A 302 -24.85 20.42 1.35
C SER A 302 -25.85 21.48 0.89
N GLY A 303 -26.98 21.10 0.29
CA GLY A 303 -28.05 22.01 -0.12
C GLY A 303 -27.70 22.93 -1.30
N ARG A 304 -26.63 22.62 -2.06
CA ARG A 304 -26.13 23.42 -3.19
C ARG A 304 -26.58 22.88 -4.54
N THR A 305 -26.51 23.72 -5.58
CA THR A 305 -26.61 23.27 -6.98
C THR A 305 -25.31 22.64 -7.46
N LEU A 306 -25.34 21.91 -8.59
CA LEU A 306 -24.14 21.34 -9.23
C LEU A 306 -23.01 22.35 -9.37
N THR A 307 -21.83 21.95 -8.95
CA THR A 307 -20.59 22.65 -9.25
C THR A 307 -20.15 22.37 -10.68
N LYS A 308 -19.38 23.31 -11.23
CA LYS A 308 -18.72 23.09 -12.53
C LYS A 308 -17.85 21.83 -12.54
N GLY A 309 -17.18 21.54 -11.43
CA GLY A 309 -16.36 20.32 -11.27
C GLY A 309 -17.20 19.05 -11.42
N GLU A 310 -18.36 18.98 -10.77
CA GLU A 310 -19.30 17.85 -10.91
C GLU A 310 -19.83 17.73 -12.34
N VAL A 311 -20.11 18.84 -13.03
CA VAL A 311 -20.46 18.81 -14.46
C VAL A 311 -19.32 18.18 -15.28
N GLY A 312 -18.07 18.62 -15.05
CA GLY A 312 -16.90 18.08 -15.73
C GLY A 312 -16.69 16.58 -15.47
N CYS A 313 -16.83 16.15 -14.22
CA CYS A 313 -16.78 14.74 -13.83
C CYS A 313 -17.85 13.94 -14.59
N PHE A 314 -19.12 14.34 -14.51
CA PHE A 314 -20.22 13.66 -15.20
C PHE A 314 -19.98 13.54 -16.71
N LEU A 315 -19.56 14.63 -17.37
CA LEU A 315 -19.29 14.63 -18.80
C LEU A 315 -18.15 13.68 -19.17
N SER A 316 -17.16 13.50 -18.30
CA SER A 316 -16.04 12.59 -18.49
C SER A 316 -16.52 11.13 -18.46
N HIS A 317 -17.34 10.75 -17.47
CA HIS A 317 -17.95 9.42 -17.42
C HIS A 317 -18.89 9.17 -18.60
N HIS A 318 -19.73 10.15 -18.92
CA HIS A 318 -20.63 10.04 -20.07
C HIS A 318 -19.89 9.87 -21.40
N HIS A 319 -18.72 10.51 -21.56
CA HIS A 319 -17.85 10.26 -22.71
C HIS A 319 -17.38 8.81 -22.77
N VAL A 320 -16.92 8.25 -21.65
CA VAL A 320 -16.53 6.83 -21.56
C VAL A 320 -17.70 5.89 -21.85
N TRP A 321 -18.91 6.18 -21.38
CA TRP A 321 -20.09 5.36 -21.68
C TRP A 321 -20.39 5.35 -23.19
N LYS A 322 -20.29 6.49 -23.86
CA LYS A 322 -20.44 6.56 -25.32
C LYS A 322 -19.36 5.77 -26.04
N GLU A 323 -18.10 5.87 -25.63
CA GLU A 323 -17.00 5.07 -26.19
C GLU A 323 -17.29 3.57 -26.10
N ILE A 324 -17.77 3.10 -24.94
CA ILE A 324 -18.16 1.70 -24.72
C ILE A 324 -19.27 1.27 -25.68
N VAL A 325 -20.30 2.10 -25.84
CA VAL A 325 -21.43 1.82 -26.74
C VAL A 325 -21.00 1.81 -28.20
N GLU A 326 -20.29 2.85 -28.65
CA GLU A 326 -19.85 3.06 -30.03
C GLU A 326 -18.88 1.97 -30.48
N ARG A 327 -17.94 1.58 -29.62
CA ARG A 327 -16.95 0.52 -29.88
C ARG A 327 -17.47 -0.89 -29.60
N LYS A 328 -18.68 -1.02 -29.04
CA LYS A 328 -19.30 -2.29 -28.65
C LYS A 328 -18.44 -3.13 -27.68
N LEU A 329 -17.88 -2.48 -26.66
CA LEU A 329 -17.06 -3.14 -25.65
C LEU A 329 -17.97 -3.89 -24.67
N GLU A 330 -17.90 -5.22 -24.65
CA GLU A 330 -18.77 -6.08 -23.84
C GLU A 330 -18.58 -5.82 -22.34
N LYS A 331 -17.33 -5.69 -21.89
CA LYS A 331 -16.97 -5.38 -20.50
C LYS A 331 -15.78 -4.44 -20.43
N SER A 332 -15.94 -3.34 -19.69
CA SER A 332 -14.90 -2.32 -19.51
C SER A 332 -14.70 -2.00 -18.03
N LEU A 333 -13.44 -1.81 -17.63
CA LEU A 333 -13.08 -1.29 -16.32
C LEU A 333 -12.90 0.24 -16.42
N VAL A 334 -13.51 1.00 -15.53
CA VAL A 334 -13.37 2.46 -15.47
C VAL A 334 -12.79 2.86 -14.12
N LEU A 335 -11.74 3.68 -14.15
CA LEU A 335 -10.97 4.14 -13.00
C LEU A 335 -10.86 5.67 -13.01
N GLU A 336 -11.05 6.31 -11.87
CA GLU A 336 -10.69 7.72 -11.65
C GLU A 336 -9.20 7.88 -11.25
N ASP A 337 -8.71 9.13 -11.30
CA ASP A 337 -7.29 9.45 -11.08
C ASP A 337 -6.83 9.49 -9.61
N ASP A 338 -7.74 9.29 -8.66
CA ASP A 338 -7.51 9.30 -7.22
C ASP A 338 -7.81 7.96 -6.53
N VAL A 339 -7.98 6.88 -7.30
CA VAL A 339 -8.08 5.51 -6.79
C VAL A 339 -6.85 5.13 -5.97
N ARG A 340 -7.09 4.42 -4.85
CA ARG A 340 -6.11 3.67 -4.06
C ARG A 340 -6.49 2.19 -4.13
N PHE A 341 -5.52 1.30 -4.36
CA PHE A 341 -5.78 -0.13 -4.56
C PHE A 341 -5.44 -0.92 -3.30
N GLU A 342 -6.38 -1.76 -2.86
CA GLU A 342 -6.14 -2.70 -1.77
C GLU A 342 -5.21 -3.84 -2.18
N ALA A 343 -4.61 -4.50 -1.18
CA ALA A 343 -3.89 -5.74 -1.39
C ALA A 343 -4.77 -6.76 -2.14
N TYR A 344 -4.17 -7.50 -3.06
CA TYR A 344 -4.86 -8.51 -3.88
C TYR A 344 -5.95 -7.98 -4.82
N PHE A 345 -6.10 -6.66 -5.03
CA PHE A 345 -7.12 -6.08 -5.91
C PHE A 345 -7.29 -6.82 -7.26
N LYS A 346 -6.20 -6.98 -8.03
CA LYS A 346 -6.24 -7.65 -9.34
C LYS A 346 -6.73 -9.10 -9.23
N LYS A 347 -6.27 -9.84 -8.20
CA LYS A 347 -6.69 -11.23 -7.97
C LYS A 347 -8.18 -11.31 -7.60
N HIS A 348 -8.64 -10.41 -6.73
CA HIS A 348 -10.03 -10.35 -6.31
C HIS A 348 -10.95 -9.97 -7.48
N LEU A 349 -10.56 -8.99 -8.30
CA LEU A 349 -11.34 -8.59 -9.47
C LEU A 349 -11.45 -9.73 -10.49
N LEU A 350 -10.34 -10.38 -10.84
CA LEU A 350 -10.37 -11.50 -11.79
C LEU A 350 -11.24 -12.66 -11.28
N ARG A 351 -11.12 -12.99 -9.99
CA ARG A 351 -11.96 -14.02 -9.36
C ARG A 351 -13.44 -13.64 -9.37
N LEU A 352 -13.78 -12.38 -9.06
CA LEU A 352 -15.15 -11.89 -9.14
C LEU A 352 -15.73 -12.06 -10.56
N MET A 353 -14.97 -11.68 -11.58
CA MET A 353 -15.41 -11.84 -12.97
C MET A 353 -15.59 -13.30 -13.36
N GLU A 354 -14.71 -14.20 -12.90
CA GLU A 354 -14.83 -15.64 -13.12
C GLU A 354 -16.06 -16.24 -12.41
N GLU A 355 -16.31 -15.88 -11.15
CA GLU A 355 -17.49 -16.35 -10.40
C GLU A 355 -18.80 -15.90 -11.07
N LEU A 356 -18.86 -14.65 -11.55
CA LEU A 356 -20.02 -14.14 -12.29
C LEU A 356 -20.29 -14.91 -13.59
N GLU A 357 -19.23 -15.27 -14.31
CA GLU A 357 -19.32 -16.06 -15.55
C GLU A 357 -19.78 -17.50 -15.25
N GLN A 358 -19.22 -18.15 -14.23
CA GLN A 358 -19.58 -19.51 -13.82
C GLN A 358 -21.03 -19.60 -13.33
N ALA A 359 -21.48 -18.62 -12.55
CA ALA A 359 -22.86 -18.56 -12.05
C ALA A 359 -23.85 -18.02 -13.09
N GLN A 360 -23.39 -17.61 -14.28
CA GLN A 360 -24.21 -16.98 -15.32
C GLN A 360 -25.06 -15.81 -14.79
N THR A 361 -24.46 -15.04 -13.88
CA THR A 361 -25.16 -13.92 -13.23
C THR A 361 -25.09 -12.69 -14.12
N ASP A 362 -26.26 -12.19 -14.54
CA ASP A 362 -26.36 -10.94 -15.29
C ASP A 362 -25.94 -9.74 -14.44
N TRP A 363 -25.17 -8.84 -15.03
CA TRP A 363 -24.77 -7.57 -14.41
C TRP A 363 -24.63 -6.47 -15.45
N GLU A 364 -24.80 -5.23 -15.01
CA GLU A 364 -24.70 -4.05 -15.88
C GLU A 364 -23.65 -3.08 -15.40
N LEU A 365 -23.56 -2.87 -14.08
CA LEU A 365 -22.54 -2.06 -13.43
C LEU A 365 -22.16 -2.74 -12.11
N ILE A 366 -20.85 -2.83 -11.85
CA ILE A 366 -20.30 -3.33 -10.58
C ILE A 366 -19.40 -2.24 -10.00
N TYR A 367 -19.77 -1.72 -8.83
CA TYR A 367 -18.89 -0.79 -8.11
C TYR A 367 -17.67 -1.51 -7.58
N LEU A 368 -16.48 -0.93 -7.81
CA LEU A 368 -15.21 -1.37 -7.24
C LEU A 368 -14.64 -0.38 -6.22
N GLY A 369 -15.07 0.88 -6.28
CA GLY A 369 -14.72 1.91 -5.31
C GLY A 369 -15.87 2.90 -5.14
N ARG A 370 -16.51 2.89 -3.97
CA ARG A 370 -17.61 3.77 -3.59
C ARG A 370 -17.61 4.03 -2.08
N LYS A 371 -18.26 5.09 -1.67
CA LYS A 371 -18.65 5.35 -0.27
C LYS A 371 -20.01 4.73 -0.01
N GLN A 372 -20.04 3.73 0.87
CA GLN A 372 -21.27 3.12 1.37
C GLN A 372 -21.94 4.07 2.35
N VAL A 373 -23.20 4.45 2.10
CA VAL A 373 -23.94 5.36 3.00
C VAL A 373 -24.75 4.55 4.01
N ASN A 374 -25.45 3.50 3.55
CA ASN A 374 -26.26 2.61 4.37
C ASN A 374 -25.83 1.14 4.13
N SER A 375 -24.69 0.74 4.70
CA SER A 375 -24.11 -0.61 4.47
C SER A 375 -24.89 -1.74 5.12
N ASP A 376 -25.60 -1.47 6.22
CA ASP A 376 -26.21 -2.51 7.06
C ASP A 376 -27.38 -3.24 6.37
N ASP A 377 -27.92 -2.66 5.30
CA ASP A 377 -29.07 -3.18 4.56
C ASP A 377 -28.69 -3.82 3.21
N GLU A 378 -27.40 -3.92 2.89
CA GLU A 378 -26.94 -4.48 1.62
C GLU A 378 -27.04 -6.01 1.59
N GLU A 379 -27.67 -6.53 0.54
CA GLU A 379 -27.93 -7.96 0.40
C GLU A 379 -26.80 -8.61 -0.41
N ALA A 380 -26.23 -9.71 0.09
CA ALA A 380 -25.24 -10.47 -0.65
C ALA A 380 -25.85 -11.08 -1.92
N VAL A 381 -25.08 -11.05 -3.01
CA VAL A 381 -25.45 -11.77 -4.24
C VAL A 381 -25.17 -13.26 -4.01
N ALA A 382 -26.18 -14.10 -4.18
CA ALA A 382 -26.04 -15.54 -3.97
C ALA A 382 -24.92 -16.12 -4.84
N GLU A 383 -24.15 -17.04 -4.28
CA GLU A 383 -23.07 -17.79 -4.97
C GLU A 383 -21.85 -16.96 -5.43
N ILE A 384 -21.87 -15.63 -5.27
CA ILE A 384 -20.75 -14.75 -5.61
C ILE A 384 -20.11 -14.20 -4.33
N HIS A 385 -18.81 -14.43 -4.15
CA HIS A 385 -18.12 -13.98 -2.96
C HIS A 385 -17.86 -12.48 -2.99
N ASN A 386 -18.07 -11.82 -1.85
CA ASN A 386 -17.80 -10.39 -1.65
C ASN A 386 -18.53 -9.46 -2.64
N LEU A 387 -19.67 -9.90 -3.18
CA LEU A 387 -20.55 -9.07 -4.01
C LEU A 387 -21.88 -8.86 -3.29
N VAL A 388 -22.36 -7.62 -3.33
CA VAL A 388 -23.63 -7.21 -2.73
C VAL A 388 -24.42 -6.37 -3.73
N VAL A 389 -25.75 -6.35 -3.57
CA VAL A 389 -26.60 -5.39 -4.25
C VAL A 389 -26.49 -4.05 -3.51
N PRO A 390 -25.89 -3.01 -4.12
CA PRO A 390 -25.62 -1.77 -3.42
C PRO A 390 -26.92 -1.05 -3.06
N LYS A 391 -26.95 -0.37 -1.92
CA LYS A 391 -27.96 0.66 -1.63
C LYS A 391 -27.44 2.02 -2.12
N TYR A 392 -27.95 3.10 -1.53
CA TYR A 392 -27.48 4.44 -1.82
C TYR A 392 -25.97 4.56 -1.59
N SER A 393 -25.29 5.10 -2.59
CA SER A 393 -23.84 5.10 -2.69
C SER A 393 -23.36 6.46 -3.17
N TYR A 394 -22.25 6.92 -2.60
CA TYR A 394 -21.52 8.10 -3.07
C TYR A 394 -20.19 7.71 -3.70
N TRP A 395 -19.58 8.64 -4.41
CA TRP A 395 -18.32 8.48 -5.13
C TRP A 395 -18.39 7.44 -6.26
N THR A 396 -17.62 7.66 -7.32
CA THR A 396 -17.58 6.78 -8.49
C THR A 396 -16.12 6.49 -8.86
N LEU A 397 -15.33 6.14 -7.85
CA LEU A 397 -13.87 5.99 -7.96
C LEU A 397 -13.48 4.93 -9.00
N ALA A 398 -14.19 3.79 -8.98
CA ALA A 398 -13.95 2.69 -9.91
C ALA A 398 -15.20 1.83 -10.08
N TYR A 399 -15.44 1.34 -11.29
CA TYR A 399 -16.51 0.39 -11.58
C TYR A 399 -16.21 -0.43 -12.84
N VAL A 400 -16.85 -1.60 -12.94
CA VAL A 400 -16.96 -2.35 -14.19
C VAL A 400 -18.30 -2.01 -14.85
N LEU A 401 -18.31 -1.82 -16.16
CA LEU A 401 -19.50 -1.51 -16.94
C LEU A 401 -19.62 -2.46 -18.12
N SER A 402 -20.80 -3.06 -18.28
CA SER A 402 -21.10 -3.86 -19.47
C SER A 402 -21.58 -2.97 -20.61
N TRP A 403 -21.50 -3.46 -21.85
CA TRP A 403 -22.04 -2.75 -23.02
C TRP A 403 -23.51 -2.33 -22.81
N ARG A 404 -24.33 -3.26 -22.31
CA ARG A 404 -25.77 -3.04 -22.04
C ARG A 404 -25.98 -1.99 -20.95
N GLY A 405 -25.17 -2.02 -19.89
CA GLY A 405 -25.19 -1.01 -18.85
C GLY A 405 -24.88 0.38 -19.42
N ALA A 406 -23.80 0.50 -20.21
CA ALA A 406 -23.44 1.75 -20.86
C ALA A 406 -24.54 2.28 -21.78
N GLN A 407 -25.18 1.40 -22.56
CA GLN A 407 -26.29 1.75 -23.44
C GLN A 407 -27.46 2.37 -22.64
N LYS A 408 -27.89 1.73 -21.54
CA LYS A 408 -28.95 2.26 -20.67
C LYS A 408 -28.61 3.64 -20.11
N LEU A 409 -27.37 3.85 -19.66
CA LEU A 409 -26.92 5.13 -19.10
C LEU A 409 -26.93 6.26 -20.14
N VAL A 410 -26.55 5.96 -21.39
CA VAL A 410 -26.58 6.94 -22.49
C VAL A 410 -28.01 7.22 -22.95
N GLU A 411 -28.84 6.18 -23.09
CA GLU A 411 -30.24 6.28 -23.54
C GLU A 411 -31.15 6.99 -22.53
N ALA A 412 -30.76 7.06 -21.26
CA ALA A 412 -31.43 7.89 -20.24
C ALA A 412 -31.35 9.40 -20.54
N GLN A 413 -30.59 9.82 -21.56
CA GLN A 413 -30.39 11.21 -21.97
C GLN A 413 -29.99 12.14 -20.81
N PRO A 414 -28.98 11.75 -20.00
CA PRO A 414 -28.73 12.39 -18.71
C PRO A 414 -28.29 13.85 -18.82
N LEU A 415 -27.73 14.26 -19.96
CA LEU A 415 -27.31 15.65 -20.17
C LEU A 415 -28.49 16.63 -20.08
N SER A 416 -29.70 16.21 -20.46
CA SER A 416 -30.91 17.04 -20.39
C SER A 416 -31.41 17.27 -18.95
N LYS A 417 -30.92 16.50 -17.98
CA LYS A 417 -31.31 16.52 -16.56
C LYS A 417 -30.10 16.14 -15.69
N ILE A 418 -29.00 16.87 -15.84
CA ILE A 418 -27.73 16.46 -15.25
C ILE A 418 -27.77 16.54 -13.72
N LEU A 419 -27.15 15.54 -13.11
CA LEU A 419 -26.91 15.36 -11.68
C LEU A 419 -25.43 15.00 -11.49
N PRO A 420 -24.87 15.08 -10.27
CA PRO A 420 -23.57 14.47 -10.01
C PRO A 420 -23.60 12.99 -10.40
N VAL A 421 -22.49 12.45 -10.91
CA VAL A 421 -22.48 11.07 -11.44
C VAL A 421 -22.83 10.05 -10.36
N ASP A 422 -22.38 10.31 -9.13
CA ASP A 422 -22.63 9.51 -7.95
C ASP A 422 -24.04 9.66 -7.38
N GLU A 423 -24.84 10.60 -7.90
CA GLU A 423 -26.27 10.70 -7.61
C GLU A 423 -27.11 10.09 -8.74
N PHE A 424 -26.67 10.31 -9.97
CA PHE A 424 -27.30 9.75 -11.16
C PHE A 424 -27.28 8.22 -11.15
N LEU A 425 -26.14 7.60 -10.83
CA LEU A 425 -26.04 6.15 -10.84
C LEU A 425 -27.02 5.50 -9.84
N PRO A 426 -27.12 5.90 -8.56
CA PRO A 426 -28.15 5.44 -7.63
C PRO A 426 -29.60 5.55 -8.11
N ILE A 427 -29.93 6.61 -8.86
CA ILE A 427 -31.27 6.78 -9.44
C ILE A 427 -31.53 5.68 -10.48
N MET A 428 -30.53 5.33 -11.29
CA MET A 428 -30.67 4.33 -12.37
C MET A 428 -30.95 2.91 -11.86
N TYR A 429 -30.74 2.62 -10.57
CA TYR A 429 -31.07 1.34 -9.94
C TYR A 429 -32.04 1.49 -8.74
N ASP A 430 -32.80 2.59 -8.70
CA ASP A 430 -33.89 2.84 -7.74
C ASP A 430 -33.47 2.79 -6.25
N LYS A 431 -32.26 3.29 -5.92
CA LYS A 431 -31.75 3.36 -4.53
C LYS A 431 -31.41 4.77 -4.06
N HIS A 432 -31.86 5.81 -4.77
CA HIS A 432 -31.71 7.18 -4.31
C HIS A 432 -32.75 7.50 -3.21
N PRO A 433 -32.39 8.22 -2.13
CA PRO A 433 -33.26 8.45 -0.97
C PRO A 433 -34.45 9.39 -1.22
N LYS A 434 -34.51 10.10 -2.36
CA LYS A 434 -35.55 11.07 -2.71
C LYS A 434 -35.94 11.04 -4.17
#